data_AF-A0A7W0ZV98-F1
#
_entry.id   AF-A0A7W0ZV98-F1
#
_cell.length_a   1.000
_cell.length_b   1.000
_cell.length_c   1.000
_cell.angle_alpha   90.00
_cell.angle_beta   90.00
_cell.angle_gamma   90.00
#
_symmetry.space_group_name_H-M   'P 1'
#
loop_
_entity.id
_entity.type
_entity.pdbx_description
1 polymer ?
#
loop_
_entity_poly.entity_id
_entity_poly.type
_entity_poly.pdbx_seq_one_letter_code
_entity_poly.pdbx_strand_id
1 'polypeptide(L)'
;MKPDNSSQGGPVDPNQGEGDKASARHYNRDAREFVAEGRVEEAAREAKQYVERDPADAARAERKAQRGPNSPRVSVDELIAKGKTVVDRVRPMLERAADKLRARFRK
;
A
#
# COMPACT_ATOMS: atom_id res chain seq x y z
N MET A 1 -5.24 1.58 35.03
CA MET A 1 -5.92 1.10 33.81
C MET A 1 -5.00 1.34 32.62
N LYS A 2 -4.51 0.28 31.98
CA LYS A 2 -3.82 0.37 30.69
C LYS A 2 -4.86 0.01 29.61
N PRO A 3 -4.89 0.68 28.44
CA PRO A 3 -5.75 0.25 27.35
C PRO A 3 -5.12 -1.00 26.70
N ASP A 4 -5.88 -2.10 26.71
CA ASP A 4 -5.54 -3.31 25.98
C ASP A 4 -5.69 -3.02 24.49
N ASN A 5 -4.55 -2.88 23.82
CA ASN A 5 -4.47 -2.75 22.37
C ASN A 5 -4.68 -4.15 21.76
N SER A 6 -5.93 -4.56 21.65
CA SER A 6 -6.35 -5.77 20.95
C SER A 6 -6.37 -5.50 19.44
N SER A 7 -5.19 -5.29 18.86
CA SER A 7 -4.98 -5.54 17.43
C SER A 7 -5.17 -7.04 17.19
N GLN A 8 -6.43 -7.46 17.13
CA GLN A 8 -6.85 -8.82 16.83
C GLN A 8 -6.36 -9.17 15.42
N GLY A 9 -5.24 -9.90 15.38
CA GLY A 9 -5.01 -10.87 14.31
C GLY A 9 -6.08 -11.96 14.42
N GLY A 10 -7.25 -11.68 13.85
CA GLY A 10 -8.24 -12.72 13.59
C GLY A 10 -7.71 -13.70 12.54
N PRO A 11 -8.17 -14.97 12.53
CA PRO A 11 -7.79 -15.92 11.51
C PRO A 11 -8.11 -15.33 10.13
N VAL A 12 -7.08 -15.21 9.28
CA VAL A 12 -7.24 -14.82 7.88
C VAL A 12 -8.14 -15.87 7.25
N ASP A 13 -9.38 -15.49 6.91
CA ASP A 13 -10.35 -16.37 6.29
C ASP A 13 -9.71 -16.93 5.00
N PRO A 14 -9.50 -18.27 4.91
CA PRO A 14 -8.80 -18.87 3.78
C PRO A 14 -9.59 -18.71 2.45
N ASN A 15 -10.82 -18.21 2.50
CA ASN A 15 -11.68 -17.95 1.35
C ASN A 15 -11.66 -16.50 0.85
N GLN A 16 -10.67 -15.71 1.26
CA GLN A 16 -10.42 -14.33 0.80
C GLN A 16 -9.76 -14.31 -0.60
N GLY A 17 -10.18 -15.21 -1.50
CA GLY A 17 -9.74 -15.25 -2.90
C GLY A 17 -10.23 -14.06 -3.73
N GLU A 18 -9.98 -14.09 -5.04
CA GLU A 18 -10.44 -13.04 -5.97
C GLU A 18 -11.95 -12.78 -5.79
N GLY A 19 -12.29 -11.59 -5.26
CA GLY A 19 -13.65 -11.23 -4.86
C GLY A 19 -13.96 -11.44 -3.38
N ASP A 20 -13.12 -10.90 -2.49
CA ASP A 20 -13.39 -10.86 -1.05
C ASP A 20 -14.80 -10.32 -0.74
N LYS A 21 -15.62 -11.17 -0.13
CA LYS A 21 -17.00 -10.85 0.30
C LYS A 21 -17.03 -9.73 1.34
N ALA A 22 -16.04 -9.63 2.22
CA ALA A 22 -15.96 -8.57 3.21
C ALA A 22 -15.73 -7.22 2.50
N SER A 23 -14.72 -7.13 1.63
CA SER A 23 -14.44 -5.94 0.80
C SER A 23 -15.66 -5.54 -0.04
N ALA A 24 -16.35 -6.50 -0.66
CA ALA A 24 -17.56 -6.21 -1.43
C ALA A 24 -18.69 -5.63 -0.55
N ARG A 25 -18.85 -6.13 0.68
CA ARG A 25 -19.84 -5.59 1.64
C ARG A 25 -19.48 -4.19 2.09
N HIS A 26 -18.20 -3.94 2.40
CA HIS A 26 -17.70 -2.61 2.72
C HIS A 26 -17.95 -1.64 1.59
N TYR A 27 -17.53 -1.98 0.36
CA TYR A 27 -17.77 -1.15 -0.82
C TYR A 27 -19.25 -0.82 -1.02
N ASN A 28 -20.14 -1.81 -0.90
CA ASN A 28 -21.58 -1.58 -1.08
C ASN A 28 -22.15 -0.66 0.00
N ARG A 29 -21.73 -0.82 1.26
CA ARG A 29 -22.16 0.08 2.34
C ARG A 29 -21.68 1.50 2.08
N ASP A 30 -20.40 1.67 1.80
CA ASP A 30 -19.78 2.98 1.61
C ASP A 30 -20.40 3.69 0.38
N ALA A 31 -20.72 2.95 -0.69
CA ALA A 31 -21.44 3.49 -1.85
C ALA A 31 -22.85 3.96 -1.51
N ARG A 32 -23.59 3.22 -0.67
CA ARG A 32 -24.93 3.62 -0.22
C ARG A 32 -24.89 4.85 0.68
N GLU A 33 -23.92 4.91 1.59
CA GLU A 33 -23.69 6.08 2.46
C GLU A 33 -23.36 7.31 1.62
N PHE A 34 -22.46 7.19 0.65
CA PHE A 34 -22.12 8.28 -0.27
C PHE A 34 -23.33 8.83 -1.04
N VAL A 35 -24.23 7.96 -1.49
CA VAL A 35 -25.49 8.36 -2.13
C VAL A 35 -26.44 9.01 -1.13
N ALA A 36 -26.58 8.45 0.07
CA ALA A 36 -27.46 8.97 1.12
C ALA A 36 -27.03 10.36 1.62
N GLU A 37 -25.71 10.64 1.64
CA GLU A 37 -25.14 11.95 1.95
C GLU A 37 -25.44 13.00 0.87
N GLY A 38 -25.98 12.62 -0.29
CA GLY A 38 -26.33 13.54 -1.38
C GLY A 38 -25.13 14.09 -2.16
N ARG A 39 -23.94 13.51 -1.97
CA ARG A 39 -22.66 14.02 -2.52
C ARG A 39 -22.42 13.69 -3.98
N VAL A 40 -23.35 12.95 -4.61
CA VAL A 40 -23.24 12.50 -6.00
C VAL A 40 -23.08 13.68 -6.97
N GLU A 41 -23.88 14.72 -6.80
CA GLU A 41 -23.88 15.89 -7.69
C GLU A 41 -22.59 16.73 -7.55
N GLU A 42 -22.13 16.92 -6.32
CA GLU A 42 -20.87 17.62 -6.04
C GLU A 42 -19.69 16.88 -6.65
N ALA A 43 -19.57 15.58 -6.39
CA ALA A 43 -18.49 14.77 -6.95
C ALA A 43 -18.52 14.71 -8.48
N ALA A 44 -19.70 14.65 -9.11
CA ALA A 44 -19.83 14.71 -10.56
C ALA A 44 -19.31 16.05 -11.12
N ARG A 45 -19.64 17.16 -10.44
CA ARG A 45 -19.17 18.49 -10.81
C ARG A 45 -17.66 18.64 -10.66
N GLU A 46 -17.10 18.16 -9.55
CA GLU A 46 -15.66 18.18 -9.31
C GLU A 46 -14.90 17.34 -10.35
N ALA A 47 -15.42 16.14 -10.68
CA ALA A 47 -14.85 15.29 -11.72
C ALA A 47 -14.84 16.00 -13.08
N LYS A 48 -15.94 16.66 -13.46
CA LYS A 48 -16.01 17.46 -14.68
C LYS A 48 -14.97 18.57 -14.68
N GLN A 49 -14.89 19.35 -13.59
CA GLN A 49 -13.91 20.44 -13.47
C GLN A 49 -12.47 19.93 -13.55
N TYR A 50 -12.19 18.77 -12.97
CA TYR A 50 -10.86 18.17 -13.03
C TYR A 50 -10.47 17.78 -14.46
N VAL A 51 -11.39 17.16 -15.23
CA VAL A 51 -11.17 16.83 -16.65
C VAL A 51 -10.94 18.09 -17.49
N GLU A 52 -11.71 19.14 -17.25
CA GLU A 52 -11.57 20.42 -17.97
C GLU A 52 -10.25 21.13 -17.61
N ARG A 53 -9.83 21.08 -16.35
CA ARG A 53 -8.62 21.74 -15.85
C ARG A 53 -7.34 21.04 -16.28
N ASP A 54 -7.31 19.71 -16.23
CA ASP A 54 -6.14 18.90 -16.61
C ASP A 54 -6.55 17.63 -17.38
N PRO A 55 -6.84 17.77 -18.69
CA PRO A 55 -7.31 16.65 -19.50
C PRO A 55 -6.24 15.57 -19.70
N ALA A 56 -4.96 15.94 -19.68
CA ALA A 56 -3.86 14.99 -19.85
C ALA A 56 -3.69 14.10 -18.61
N ASP A 57 -3.80 14.67 -17.41
CA ASP A 57 -3.74 13.92 -16.17
C ASP A 57 -5.00 13.06 -15.97
N ALA A 58 -6.19 13.61 -16.26
CA ALA A 58 -7.43 12.85 -16.24
C ALA A 58 -7.36 11.59 -17.13
N ALA A 59 -6.88 11.73 -18.36
CA ALA A 59 -6.70 10.59 -19.27
C ALA A 59 -5.64 9.58 -18.74
N ARG A 60 -4.62 10.02 -18.00
CA ARG A 60 -3.68 9.10 -17.34
C ARG A 60 -4.35 8.35 -16.20
N ALA A 61 -5.13 9.05 -15.37
CA ALA A 61 -5.86 8.48 -14.25
C ALA A 61 -6.86 7.41 -14.73
N GLU A 62 -7.64 7.70 -15.77
CA GLU A 62 -8.56 6.74 -16.39
C GLU A 62 -7.85 5.50 -16.91
N ARG A 63 -6.75 5.66 -17.66
CA ARG A 63 -5.94 4.53 -18.15
C ARG A 63 -5.38 3.69 -17.01
N LYS A 64 -5.03 4.31 -15.88
CA LYS A 64 -4.56 3.59 -14.68
C LYS A 64 -5.69 2.85 -13.99
N ALA A 65 -6.86 3.48 -13.83
CA ALA A 65 -8.05 2.85 -13.27
C ALA A 65 -8.51 1.64 -14.09
N GLN A 66 -8.50 1.76 -15.42
CA GLN A 66 -8.88 0.67 -16.32
C GLN A 66 -7.94 -0.54 -16.25
N ARG A 67 -6.66 -0.31 -15.91
CA ARG A 67 -5.69 -1.39 -15.67
C ARG A 67 -5.89 -2.09 -14.33
N GLY A 68 -6.67 -1.51 -13.42
CA GLY A 68 -6.86 -2.00 -12.07
C GLY A 68 -5.59 -1.85 -11.20
N PRO A 69 -5.66 -2.29 -9.93
CA PRO A 69 -4.49 -2.36 -9.07
C PRO A 69 -3.51 -3.37 -9.65
N ASN A 70 -2.43 -2.88 -10.28
CA ASN A 70 -1.26 -3.69 -10.56
C ASN A 70 -0.69 -4.14 -9.20
N SER A 71 -1.04 -5.34 -8.76
CA SER A 71 -0.24 -6.03 -7.75
C SER A 71 1.01 -6.53 -8.49
N PRO A 72 2.19 -5.93 -8.33
CA PRO A 72 3.39 -6.61 -8.78
C PRO A 72 3.45 -7.89 -7.95
N ARG A 73 3.18 -9.04 -8.58
CA ARG A 73 3.51 -10.35 -8.03
C ARG A 73 5.02 -10.40 -7.97
N VAL A 74 5.61 -9.81 -6.93
CA VAL A 74 7.05 -9.87 -6.67
C VAL A 74 7.34 -11.31 -6.30
N SER A 75 8.14 -12.00 -7.11
CA SER A 75 8.54 -13.38 -6.81
C SER A 75 9.46 -13.40 -5.58
N VAL A 76 9.51 -14.54 -4.88
CA VAL A 76 10.43 -14.74 -3.76
C VAL A 76 11.88 -14.52 -4.22
N ASP A 77 12.21 -14.93 -5.44
CA ASP A 77 13.54 -14.72 -6.03
C ASP A 77 13.85 -13.22 -6.22
N GLU A 78 12.87 -12.42 -6.61
CA GLU A 78 13.03 -10.98 -6.76
C GLU A 78 13.20 -10.30 -5.39
N LEU A 79 12.53 -10.79 -4.34
CA LEU A 79 12.74 -10.34 -2.96
C LEU A 79 14.13 -10.72 -2.44
N ILE A 80 14.58 -11.95 -2.71
CA ILE A 80 15.91 -12.41 -2.33
C ILE A 80 16.98 -11.57 -3.06
N ALA A 81 16.79 -11.29 -4.35
CA ALA A 81 17.69 -10.45 -5.12
C ALA A 81 17.77 -9.03 -4.54
N LYS A 82 16.62 -8.39 -4.27
CA LYS A 82 16.59 -7.06 -3.63
C LYS A 82 17.23 -7.08 -2.25
N GLY A 83 16.95 -8.12 -1.45
CA GLY A 83 17.56 -8.31 -0.13
C GLY A 83 19.08 -8.40 -0.20
N LYS A 84 19.61 -9.22 -1.12
CA LYS A 84 21.06 -9.37 -1.34
C LYS A 84 21.70 -8.03 -1.74
N THR A 85 21.05 -7.27 -2.62
CA THR A 85 21.57 -5.96 -3.08
C THR A 85 21.64 -4.95 -1.92
N VAL A 86 20.65 -4.96 -1.02
CA VAL A 86 20.65 -4.09 0.17
C VAL A 86 21.71 -4.53 1.17
N VAL A 87 21.84 -5.84 1.42
CA VAL A 87 22.86 -6.39 2.32
C VAL A 87 24.27 -6.06 1.83
N ASP A 88 24.53 -6.21 0.53
CA ASP A 88 25.83 -5.91 -0.07
C ASP A 88 26.19 -4.42 0.03
N ARG A 89 25.20 -3.53 -0.05
CA ARG A 89 25.40 -2.09 0.13
C ARG A 89 25.73 -1.71 1.58
N VAL A 90 25.14 -2.40 2.55
CA VAL A 90 25.27 -2.06 3.98
C VAL A 90 26.44 -2.79 4.65
N ARG A 91 26.86 -3.95 4.13
CA ARG A 91 28.01 -4.73 4.62
C ARG A 91 29.28 -3.90 4.89
N PRO A 92 29.80 -3.08 3.95
CA PRO A 92 31.02 -2.31 4.21
C PRO A 92 30.86 -1.23 5.29
N MET A 93 29.64 -0.75 5.55
CA MET A 93 29.39 0.19 6.64
C MET A 93 29.40 -0.52 8.00
N LEU A 94 28.84 -1.73 8.07
CA LEU A 94 28.84 -2.55 9.28
C LEU A 94 30.24 -3.02 9.65
N GLU A 95 31.05 -3.43 8.66
CA GLU A 95 32.45 -3.82 8.88
C GLU A 95 33.26 -2.66 9.47
N ARG A 96 33.12 -1.44 8.91
CA ARG A 96 33.78 -0.24 9.44
C ARG A 96 33.30 0.14 10.85
N ALA A 97 32.03 -0.08 11.17
CA ALA A 97 31.50 0.17 12.51
C ALA A 97 32.02 -0.85 13.53
N ALA A 98 32.07 -2.13 13.14
CA ALA A 98 32.59 -3.22 13.96
C ALA A 98 34.10 -3.04 14.25
N ASP A 99 34.89 -2.61 13.26
CA ASP A 99 36.31 -2.35 13.45
C ASP A 99 36.57 -1.16 14.37
N LYS A 100 35.78 -0.09 14.26
CA LYS A 100 35.84 1.05 15.19
C LYS A 100 35.47 0.66 16.62
N LEU A 101 34.47 -0.21 16.80
CA LEU A 101 34.09 -0.75 18.11
C LEU A 101 35.20 -1.63 18.68
N ARG A 102 35.76 -2.55 17.90
CA ARG A 102 36.89 -3.40 18.33
C ARG A 102 38.11 -2.58 18.71
N ALA A 103 38.43 -1.52 17.97
CA ALA A 103 39.54 -0.62 18.31
C ALA A 103 39.30 0.15 19.63
N ARG A 104 38.04 0.42 19.99
CA ARG A 104 37.66 1.16 21.19
C ARG A 104 37.62 0.29 22.46
N PHE A 105 37.36 -1.01 22.31
CA PHE A 105 37.24 -1.97 23.41
C PHE A 105 38.47 -2.88 23.59
N ARG A 106 39.55 -2.66 22.83
CA ARG A 106 40.82 -3.39 22.96
C ARG A 106 41.88 -2.59 23.73
N LYS A 107 41.45 -1.81 24.74
CA LYS A 107 42.33 -1.13 25.69
C LYS A 107 42.00 -1.58 27.10
#